data_AF-A0A1L8SQ13-F1
#
_entry.id   AF-A0A1L8SQ13-F1
#
_cell.length_a   1.000
_cell.length_b   1.000
_cell.length_c   1.000
_cell.angle_alpha   90.00
_cell.angle_beta   90.00
_cell.angle_gamma   90.00
#
_symmetry.space_group_name_H-M   'P 1'
#
loop_
_entity.id
_entity.type
_entity.pdbx_description
1 polymer ?
#
loop_
_entity_poly.entity_id
_entity_poly.type
_entity_poly.pdbx_seq_one_letter_code
_entity_poly.pdbx_strand_id
1 'polypeptide(L)'
;MRILITSGGTSEKIDDVRAITNHSSGKLGKAIAKTFAADGATIDLITTRQAVKVEDENIHPHYIETTADLERMLKALMSENNYDAVIHSMAVSDFTPESSVTLEDLETAFAKQPSDLPAELAKLEAQRTEKKISSDTDHLVIVLKKNPKIISLIKQLQPDTILVGFKLLVDVPMIELLNVAKKSLEKNHADFILANDLTEIYGEKHHGYLINQQQKVKEAHTKTEIAELIKKEVLELEEKK
;
A
#
# COMPACT_ATOMS: atom_id res chain seq x y z
N MET A 1 -21.41 -4.02 10.84
CA MET A 1 -20.55 -3.51 9.76
C MET A 1 -19.26 -4.30 9.74
N ARG A 2 -18.79 -4.76 8.57
CA ARG A 2 -17.51 -5.45 8.39
C ARG A 2 -16.59 -4.62 7.49
N ILE A 3 -15.39 -4.30 7.98
CA ILE A 3 -14.43 -3.42 7.30
C ILE A 3 -13.13 -4.16 7.02
N LEU A 4 -12.63 -4.07 5.79
CA LEU A 4 -11.28 -4.52 5.45
C LEU A 4 -10.32 -3.34 5.49
N ILE A 5 -9.22 -3.45 6.23
CA ILE A 5 -8.21 -2.39 6.33
C ILE A 5 -6.87 -2.96 5.90
N THR A 6 -6.18 -2.27 4.98
CA THR A 6 -4.76 -2.55 4.72
C THR A 6 -3.90 -1.53 5.44
N SER A 7 -2.82 -1.97 6.11
CA SER A 7 -1.93 -1.10 6.88
C SER A 7 -0.47 -1.57 6.87
N GLY A 8 0.45 -0.70 7.29
CA GLY A 8 1.88 -1.00 7.22
C GLY A 8 2.47 -0.73 5.84
N GLY A 9 3.64 -1.28 5.55
CA GLY A 9 4.29 -1.17 4.24
C GLY A 9 4.88 -2.51 3.81
N THR A 10 4.73 -2.81 2.52
CA THR A 10 5.22 -4.06 1.91
C THR A 10 6.75 -4.08 1.80
N SER A 11 7.31 -5.28 1.77
CA SER A 11 8.73 -5.56 1.61
C SER A 11 8.93 -6.55 0.47
N GLU A 12 9.67 -6.16 -0.56
CA GLU A 12 9.91 -6.95 -1.76
C GLU A 12 11.32 -7.55 -1.71
N LYS A 13 11.41 -8.89 -1.73
CA LYS A 13 12.68 -9.60 -1.56
C LYS A 13 13.61 -9.36 -2.73
N ILE A 14 14.85 -9.03 -2.41
CA ILE A 14 15.97 -9.00 -3.35
C ILE A 14 16.64 -10.39 -3.35
N ASP A 15 16.87 -10.96 -2.15
CA ASP A 15 17.37 -12.31 -1.95
C ASP A 15 16.90 -12.86 -0.59
N ASP A 16 17.46 -14.00 -0.14
CA ASP A 16 17.13 -14.63 1.15
C ASP A 16 17.40 -13.75 2.38
N VAL A 17 18.12 -12.62 2.24
CA VAL A 17 18.56 -11.74 3.34
C VAL A 17 18.09 -10.29 3.17
N ARG A 18 18.00 -9.78 1.94
CA ARG A 18 17.77 -8.36 1.61
C ARG A 18 16.39 -8.14 1.01
N ALA A 19 15.79 -6.98 1.29
CA ALA A 19 14.51 -6.58 0.72
C ALA A 19 14.39 -5.05 0.57
N ILE A 20 13.57 -4.61 -0.39
CA ILE A 20 13.16 -3.21 -0.56
C ILE A 20 11.86 -2.99 0.19
N THR A 21 11.86 -2.11 1.18
CA THR A 21 10.74 -1.97 2.12
C THR A 21 10.17 -0.56 2.14
N ASN A 22 8.85 -0.45 2.07
CA ASN A 22 8.15 0.79 2.36
C ASN A 22 8.04 1.03 3.88
N HIS A 23 8.53 2.17 4.37
CA HIS A 23 8.72 2.43 5.81
C HIS A 23 7.45 2.83 6.60
N SER A 24 6.25 2.45 6.15
CA SER A 24 5.02 2.78 6.88
C SER A 24 4.92 1.97 8.18
N SER A 25 4.84 2.68 9.31
CA SER A 25 4.66 2.08 10.64
C SER A 25 3.26 1.51 10.90
N GLY A 26 2.28 1.77 10.02
CA GLY A 26 0.89 1.35 10.21
C GLY A 26 0.12 2.08 11.32
N LYS A 27 0.70 3.12 11.95
CA LYS A 27 0.05 3.86 13.07
C LYS A 27 -1.32 4.42 12.73
N LEU A 28 -1.48 5.00 11.54
CA LEU A 28 -2.76 5.52 11.08
C LEU A 28 -3.77 4.40 10.83
N GLY A 29 -3.38 3.32 10.14
CA GLY A 29 -4.25 2.16 9.93
C GLY A 29 -4.72 1.52 11.24
N LYS A 30 -3.86 1.47 12.26
CA LYS A 30 -4.23 1.07 13.63
C LYS A 30 -5.26 2.00 14.25
N ALA A 31 -5.07 3.31 14.15
CA ALA A 31 -6.01 4.29 14.70
C ALA A 31 -7.39 4.13 14.05
N ILE A 32 -7.43 4.02 12.72
CA ILE A 32 -8.66 3.77 11.97
C ILE A 32 -9.33 2.47 12.43
N ALA A 33 -8.58 1.36 12.49
CA ALA A 33 -9.13 0.08 12.90
C ALA A 33 -9.77 0.14 14.30
N LYS A 34 -9.10 0.79 15.26
CA LYS A 34 -9.63 0.98 16.62
C LYS A 34 -10.87 1.86 16.65
N THR A 35 -10.88 2.95 15.89
CA THR A 35 -12.02 3.87 15.80
C THR A 35 -13.29 3.18 15.29
N PHE A 36 -13.16 2.28 14.30
CA PHE A 36 -14.29 1.47 13.82
C PHE A 36 -14.67 0.34 14.78
N ALA A 37 -13.69 -0.36 15.35
CA ALA A 37 -13.93 -1.45 16.31
C ALA A 37 -14.64 -0.95 17.58
N ALA A 38 -14.35 0.27 18.03
CA ALA A 38 -15.03 0.91 19.17
C ALA A 38 -16.55 1.09 18.96
N ASP A 39 -17.00 1.15 17.71
CA ASP A 39 -18.42 1.25 17.34
C ASP A 39 -19.02 -0.14 16.99
N GLY A 40 -18.32 -1.23 17.35
CA GLY A 40 -18.76 -2.61 17.18
C GLY A 40 -18.57 -3.17 15.77
N ALA A 41 -17.79 -2.53 14.91
CA ALA A 41 -17.48 -3.06 13.58
C ALA A 41 -16.46 -4.22 13.67
N THR A 42 -16.68 -5.27 12.87
CA THR A 42 -15.69 -6.35 12.70
C THR A 42 -14.66 -5.94 11.67
N ILE A 43 -13.37 -6.04 12.02
CA ILE A 43 -12.26 -5.58 11.17
C ILE A 43 -11.41 -6.77 10.71
N ASP A 44 -11.19 -6.87 9.41
CA ASP A 44 -10.11 -7.68 8.84
C ASP A 44 -8.93 -6.76 8.51
N LEU A 45 -7.85 -6.88 9.27
CA LEU A 45 -6.68 -6.01 9.17
C LEU A 45 -5.53 -6.72 8.43
N ILE A 46 -5.42 -6.52 7.12
CA ILE A 46 -4.24 -6.96 6.37
C ILE A 46 -3.07 -6.03 6.73
N THR A 47 -2.01 -6.58 7.34
CA THR A 47 -0.89 -5.79 7.86
C THR A 47 0.45 -6.51 7.74
N THR A 48 1.54 -5.84 8.05
CA THR A 48 2.90 -6.42 8.03
C THR A 48 3.43 -6.63 9.44
N ARG A 49 4.41 -7.54 9.59
CA ARG A 49 4.95 -7.88 10.92
C ARG A 49 5.66 -6.72 11.61
N GLN A 50 6.17 -5.77 10.83
CA GLN A 50 6.87 -4.57 11.30
C GLN A 50 5.91 -3.43 11.69
N ALA A 51 4.64 -3.50 11.25
CA ALA A 51 3.64 -2.51 11.60
C ALA A 51 3.27 -2.58 13.09
N VAL A 52 2.72 -1.49 13.62
CA VAL A 52 2.25 -1.45 15.00
C VAL A 52 1.14 -2.48 15.22
N LYS A 53 1.32 -3.32 16.23
CA LYS A 53 0.34 -4.36 16.57
C LYS A 53 -0.92 -3.74 17.18
N VAL A 54 -2.04 -4.43 16.95
CA VAL A 54 -3.36 -4.08 17.48
C VAL A 54 -3.87 -5.29 18.25
N GLU A 55 -4.28 -5.06 19.49
CA GLU A 55 -4.94 -6.05 20.35
C GLU A 55 -6.35 -5.51 20.61
N ASP A 56 -7.34 -6.21 20.08
CA ASP A 56 -8.76 -5.91 20.15
C ASP A 56 -9.53 -7.18 19.70
N GLU A 57 -10.67 -7.49 20.33
CA GLU A 57 -11.46 -8.69 20.00
C GLU A 57 -12.18 -8.59 18.66
N ASN A 58 -12.45 -7.38 18.18
CA ASN A 58 -13.13 -7.14 16.91
C ASN A 58 -12.16 -6.99 15.73
N ILE A 59 -10.84 -7.04 15.97
CA ILE A 59 -9.81 -6.82 14.94
C ILE A 59 -9.06 -8.13 14.69
N HIS A 60 -9.14 -8.62 13.46
CA HIS A 60 -8.53 -9.87 12.99
C HIS A 60 -7.32 -9.57 12.08
N PRO A 61 -6.07 -9.68 12.58
CA PRO A 61 -4.89 -9.36 11.79
C PRO A 61 -4.51 -10.48 10.82
N HIS A 62 -4.26 -10.12 9.56
CA HIS A 62 -3.76 -11.00 8.51
C HIS A 62 -2.37 -10.54 8.07
N TYR A 63 -1.33 -11.30 8.42
CA TYR A 63 0.05 -10.89 8.18
C TYR A 63 0.54 -11.24 6.79
N ILE A 64 1.04 -10.23 6.08
CA ILE A 64 1.66 -10.35 4.76
C ILE A 64 3.08 -9.76 4.76
N GLU A 65 3.82 -10.01 3.68
CA GLU A 65 5.16 -9.45 3.47
C GLU A 65 5.21 -8.62 2.17
N THR A 66 4.80 -9.20 1.05
CA THR A 66 4.95 -8.62 -0.29
C THR A 66 3.65 -8.05 -0.85
N THR A 67 3.76 -7.32 -1.96
CA THR A 67 2.61 -6.86 -2.76
C THR A 67 1.82 -8.03 -3.35
N ALA A 68 2.49 -9.14 -3.70
CA ALA A 68 1.82 -10.35 -4.17
C ALA A 68 1.01 -11.03 -3.05
N ASP A 69 1.53 -11.03 -1.82
CA ASP A 69 0.80 -11.53 -0.65
C ASP A 69 -0.44 -10.69 -0.36
N LEU A 70 -0.32 -9.36 -0.48
CA LEU A 70 -1.44 -8.43 -0.37
C LEU A 70 -2.53 -8.77 -1.37
N GLU A 71 -2.18 -8.95 -2.65
CA GLU A 71 -3.15 -9.29 -3.70
C GLU A 71 -3.89 -10.59 -3.39
N ARG A 72 -3.14 -11.63 -3.02
CA ARG A 72 -3.70 -12.95 -2.69
C ARG A 72 -4.62 -12.89 -1.48
N MET A 73 -4.19 -12.22 -0.41
CA MET A 73 -4.98 -12.08 0.82
C MET A 73 -6.26 -11.27 0.57
N LEU A 74 -6.15 -10.16 -0.18
CA LEU A 74 -7.29 -9.35 -0.57
C LEU A 74 -8.32 -10.20 -1.34
N LYS A 75 -7.88 -10.95 -2.36
CA LYS A 75 -8.75 -11.83 -3.15
C LYS A 75 -9.43 -12.90 -2.30
N ALA A 76 -8.67 -13.58 -1.42
CA ALA A 76 -9.23 -14.61 -0.54
C ALA A 76 -10.32 -14.02 0.37
N LEU A 77 -9.98 -12.97 1.13
CA LEU A 77 -10.90 -12.36 2.08
C LEU A 77 -12.16 -11.79 1.43
N MET A 78 -12.03 -11.12 0.28
CA MET A 78 -13.16 -10.54 -0.46
C MET A 78 -13.98 -11.58 -1.25
N SER A 79 -13.46 -12.79 -1.45
CA SER A 79 -14.24 -13.90 -2.01
C SER A 79 -15.07 -14.62 -0.94
N GLU A 80 -14.59 -14.62 0.31
CA GLU A 80 -15.24 -15.30 1.43
C GLU A 80 -16.22 -14.40 2.20
N ASN A 81 -16.04 -13.08 2.14
CA ASN A 81 -16.80 -12.12 2.93
C ASN A 81 -17.19 -10.92 2.08
N ASN A 82 -18.36 -10.34 2.34
CA ASN A 82 -18.75 -9.02 1.83
C ASN A 82 -18.30 -7.93 2.82
N TYR A 83 -17.69 -6.86 2.31
CA TYR A 83 -17.24 -5.74 3.12
C TYR A 83 -18.06 -4.49 2.82
N ASP A 84 -18.54 -3.84 3.88
CA ASP A 84 -19.27 -2.58 3.76
C ASP A 84 -18.30 -1.45 3.35
N ALA A 85 -17.07 -1.48 3.87
CA ALA A 85 -15.99 -0.62 3.40
C ALA A 85 -14.62 -1.31 3.37
N VAL A 86 -13.77 -0.82 2.47
CA VAL A 86 -12.35 -1.12 2.38
C VAL A 86 -11.53 0.16 2.54
N ILE A 87 -10.63 0.16 3.53
CA ILE A 87 -9.75 1.28 3.84
C ILE A 87 -8.30 0.89 3.51
N HIS A 88 -7.83 1.33 2.34
CA HIS A 88 -6.55 0.93 1.77
C HIS A 88 -5.42 1.89 2.18
N SER A 89 -4.98 1.82 3.44
CA SER A 89 -3.96 2.72 4.02
C SER A 89 -2.52 2.20 3.95
N MET A 90 -2.31 1.00 3.41
CA MET A 90 -0.98 0.38 3.29
C MET A 90 -0.10 1.13 2.28
N ALA A 91 1.19 1.27 2.61
CA ALA A 91 2.21 1.72 1.68
C ALA A 91 2.66 0.53 0.81
N VAL A 92 1.97 0.34 -0.33
CA VAL A 92 2.25 -0.75 -1.28
C VAL A 92 3.42 -0.39 -2.20
N SER A 93 4.35 -1.33 -2.41
CA SER A 93 5.51 -1.14 -3.27
C SER A 93 5.09 -1.05 -4.73
N ASP A 94 5.47 0.04 -5.40
CA ASP A 94 5.16 0.25 -6.82
C ASP A 94 5.98 -0.65 -7.75
N PHE A 95 7.09 -1.19 -7.25
CA PHE A 95 7.99 -2.07 -7.96
C PHE A 95 8.41 -3.24 -7.07
N THR A 96 8.79 -4.34 -7.71
CA THR A 96 9.39 -5.52 -7.08
C THR A 96 10.67 -5.91 -7.84
N PRO A 97 11.69 -6.47 -7.18
CA PRO A 97 12.85 -7.03 -7.85
C PRO A 97 12.45 -8.05 -8.92
N GLU A 98 12.94 -7.82 -10.13
CA GLU A 98 12.87 -8.77 -11.25
C GLU A 98 14.16 -9.58 -11.34
N SER A 99 15.30 -8.91 -11.16
CA SER A 99 16.60 -9.56 -11.03
C SER A 99 17.59 -8.75 -10.22
N SER A 100 18.57 -9.44 -9.65
CA SER A 100 19.69 -8.87 -8.92
C SER A 100 21.00 -9.46 -9.43
N VAL A 101 21.91 -8.58 -9.87
CA VAL A 101 23.14 -8.95 -10.57
C VAL A 101 24.29 -8.04 -10.15
N THR A 102 25.52 -8.42 -10.52
CA THR A 102 26.72 -7.60 -10.34
C THR A 102 26.87 -6.61 -11.50
N LEU A 103 27.71 -5.59 -11.32
CA LEU A 103 28.03 -4.67 -12.43
C LEU A 103 28.72 -5.40 -13.60
N GLU A 104 29.53 -6.40 -13.31
CA GLU A 104 30.21 -7.23 -14.31
C GLU A 104 29.20 -8.05 -15.16
N ASP A 105 28.13 -8.56 -14.54
CA ASP A 105 27.05 -9.22 -15.30
C ASP A 105 26.33 -8.22 -16.22
N LEU A 106 26.13 -6.98 -15.74
CA LEU A 106 25.51 -5.93 -16.53
C LEU A 106 26.35 -5.59 -17.76
N GLU A 107 27.66 -5.42 -17.58
CA GLU A 107 28.61 -5.20 -18.69
C GLU A 107 28.61 -6.37 -19.67
N THR A 108 28.60 -7.61 -19.16
CA THR A 108 28.53 -8.83 -19.97
C THR A 108 27.23 -8.91 -20.78
N ALA A 109 26.10 -8.57 -20.17
CA ALA A 109 24.82 -8.50 -20.86
C ALA A 109 24.84 -7.41 -21.93
N PHE A 110 25.33 -6.20 -21.63
CA PHE A 110 25.43 -5.10 -22.60
C PHE A 110 26.30 -5.44 -23.80
N ALA A 111 27.43 -6.14 -23.60
CA ALA A 111 28.32 -6.54 -24.69
C ALA A 111 27.64 -7.43 -25.74
N LYS A 112 26.59 -8.17 -25.36
CA LYS A 112 25.77 -8.99 -26.28
C LYS A 112 24.77 -8.18 -27.10
N GLN A 113 24.63 -6.88 -26.85
CA GLN A 113 23.63 -6.00 -27.47
C GLN A 113 22.21 -6.59 -27.45
N PRO A 114 21.67 -6.93 -26.26
CA PRO A 114 20.39 -7.63 -26.17
C PRO A 114 19.26 -6.72 -26.63
N SER A 115 18.28 -7.30 -27.33
CA SER A 115 17.02 -6.59 -27.66
C SER A 115 16.17 -6.31 -26.42
N ASP A 116 16.39 -7.07 -25.34
CA ASP A 116 15.73 -6.95 -24.03
C ASP A 116 16.76 -7.19 -22.92
N LEU A 117 17.28 -6.09 -22.37
CA LEU A 117 18.30 -6.13 -21.33
C LEU A 117 17.78 -6.73 -20.00
N PRO A 118 16.61 -6.33 -19.45
CA PRO A 118 16.03 -6.98 -18.28
C PRO A 118 15.94 -8.50 -18.40
N ALA A 119 15.44 -9.02 -19.52
CA ALA A 119 15.31 -10.46 -19.73
C ALA A 119 16.68 -11.17 -19.78
N GLU A 120 17.69 -10.55 -20.37
CA GLU A 120 19.05 -11.12 -20.41
C GLU A 120 19.71 -11.13 -19.02
N LEU A 121 19.51 -10.08 -18.22
CA LEU A 121 20.01 -10.03 -16.84
C LEU A 121 19.33 -11.08 -15.95
N ALA A 122 18.02 -11.28 -16.10
CA ALA A 122 17.30 -12.33 -15.38
C ALA A 122 17.81 -13.74 -15.73
N LYS A 123 18.20 -13.99 -16.99
CA LYS A 123 18.84 -15.26 -17.38
C LYS A 123 20.21 -15.44 -16.72
N LEU A 124 21.01 -14.39 -16.65
CA LEU A 124 22.33 -14.44 -16.00
C LEU A 124 22.20 -14.75 -14.50
N GLU A 125 21.24 -14.12 -13.82
CA GLU A 125 20.94 -14.44 -12.42
C GLU A 125 20.47 -15.89 -12.26
N ALA A 126 19.55 -16.37 -13.11
CA ALA A 126 19.04 -17.74 -13.04
C ALA A 126 20.10 -18.83 -13.30
N GLN A 127 21.22 -18.49 -13.94
CA GLN A 127 22.35 -19.38 -14.16
C GLN A 127 23.26 -19.52 -12.92
N ARG A 128 23.07 -18.68 -11.90
CA ARG A 128 23.86 -18.75 -10.66
C ARG A 128 23.35 -19.87 -9.76
N THR A 129 24.29 -20.57 -9.14
CA THR A 129 24.01 -21.61 -8.14
C THR A 129 23.83 -21.04 -6.73
N GLU A 130 24.31 -19.83 -6.46
CA GLU A 130 24.22 -19.16 -5.17
C GLU A 130 22.86 -18.47 -4.99
N LYS A 131 22.22 -18.68 -3.83
CA LYS A 131 20.92 -18.07 -3.48
C LYS A 131 21.00 -16.63 -2.97
N LYS A 132 22.21 -16.16 -2.69
CA LYS A 132 22.52 -14.81 -2.24
C LYS A 132 23.66 -14.30 -3.11
N ILE A 133 23.59 -13.04 -3.52
CA ILE A 133 24.71 -12.42 -4.24
C ILE A 133 25.88 -12.26 -3.27
N SER A 134 27.03 -12.80 -3.68
CA SER A 134 28.29 -12.68 -2.94
C SER A 134 28.58 -11.22 -2.57
N SER A 135 29.15 -11.02 -1.38
CA SER A 135 29.64 -9.72 -0.93
C SER A 135 30.99 -9.32 -1.55
N ASP A 136 31.52 -10.15 -2.45
CA ASP A 136 32.80 -9.95 -3.13
C ASP A 136 32.66 -9.09 -4.42
N THR A 137 31.59 -8.30 -4.51
CA THR A 137 31.36 -7.33 -5.59
C THR A 137 31.25 -5.93 -4.98
N ASP A 138 31.87 -4.95 -5.64
CA ASP A 138 31.79 -3.55 -5.22
C ASP A 138 30.42 -2.93 -5.57
N HIS A 139 29.71 -3.48 -6.56
CA HIS A 139 28.52 -2.88 -7.13
C HIS A 139 27.41 -3.90 -7.40
N LEU A 140 26.26 -3.68 -6.75
CA LEU A 140 25.02 -4.42 -6.99
C LEU A 140 24.10 -3.64 -7.93
N VAL A 141 23.58 -4.32 -8.94
CA VAL A 141 22.57 -3.82 -9.87
C VAL A 141 21.26 -4.59 -9.63
N ILE A 142 20.17 -3.87 -9.44
CA ILE A 142 18.83 -4.47 -9.28
C ILE A 142 17.93 -3.94 -10.39
N VAL A 143 17.34 -4.85 -11.16
CA VAL A 143 16.28 -4.53 -12.10
C VAL A 143 14.95 -4.67 -11.39
N LEU A 144 14.15 -3.61 -11.45
CA LEU A 144 12.84 -3.54 -10.82
C LEU A 144 11.74 -3.58 -11.88
N LYS A 145 10.75 -4.44 -11.69
CA LYS A 145 9.52 -4.44 -12.50
C LYS A 145 8.36 -3.87 -11.72
N LYS A 146 7.41 -3.28 -12.44
CA LYS A 146 6.26 -2.61 -11.86
C LYS A 146 5.27 -3.62 -11.26
N ASN A 147 4.80 -3.35 -10.05
CA ASN A 147 3.72 -4.12 -9.43
C ASN A 147 2.34 -3.70 -9.96
N PRO A 148 1.36 -4.62 -9.97
CA PRO A 148 -0.03 -4.28 -10.26
C PRO A 148 -0.58 -3.29 -9.23
N LYS A 149 -1.50 -2.42 -9.66
CA LYS A 149 -2.13 -1.44 -8.77
C LYS A 149 -3.25 -2.10 -7.97
N ILE A 150 -2.91 -2.59 -6.77
CA ILE A 150 -3.81 -3.34 -5.89
C ILE A 150 -5.13 -2.62 -5.60
N ILE A 151 -5.08 -1.31 -5.33
CA ILE A 151 -6.29 -0.52 -5.05
C ILE A 151 -7.34 -0.62 -6.18
N SER A 152 -6.91 -0.75 -7.44
CA SER A 152 -7.81 -0.85 -8.58
C SER A 152 -8.55 -2.20 -8.63
N LEU A 153 -8.06 -3.23 -7.93
CA LEU A 153 -8.71 -4.53 -7.83
C LEU A 153 -9.91 -4.52 -6.87
N ILE A 154 -9.93 -3.62 -5.88
CA ILE A 154 -10.92 -3.65 -4.79
C ILE A 154 -12.35 -3.50 -5.34
N LYS A 155 -12.59 -2.46 -6.14
CA LYS A 155 -13.90 -2.22 -6.78
C LYS A 155 -14.21 -3.22 -7.91
N GLN A 156 -13.21 -3.93 -8.43
CA GLN A 156 -13.45 -5.04 -9.37
C GLN A 156 -13.97 -6.29 -8.64
N LEU A 157 -13.46 -6.54 -7.43
CA LEU A 157 -13.87 -7.68 -6.60
C LEU A 157 -15.22 -7.42 -5.92
N GLN A 158 -15.42 -6.22 -5.37
CA GLN A 158 -16.68 -5.81 -4.75
C GLN A 158 -17.03 -4.37 -5.18
N PRO A 159 -17.84 -4.20 -6.24
CA PRO A 159 -18.21 -2.88 -6.75
C PRO A 159 -18.92 -1.99 -5.73
N ASP A 160 -19.72 -2.59 -4.85
CA ASP A 160 -20.59 -1.88 -3.91
C ASP A 160 -19.90 -1.50 -2.58
N THR A 161 -18.70 -2.04 -2.30
CA THR A 161 -17.96 -1.71 -1.07
C THR A 161 -17.54 -0.24 -1.08
N ILE A 162 -17.61 0.47 0.05
CA ILE A 162 -17.07 1.85 0.14
C ILE A 162 -15.54 1.78 0.09
N LEU A 163 -14.91 2.43 -0.88
CA LEU A 163 -13.45 2.45 -1.01
C LEU A 163 -12.84 3.78 -0.53
N VAL A 164 -12.01 3.69 0.51
CA VAL A 164 -11.16 4.79 0.99
C VAL A 164 -9.70 4.48 0.61
N GLY A 165 -9.11 5.30 -0.26
CA GLY A 165 -7.70 5.22 -0.64
C GLY A 165 -6.86 6.35 -0.04
N PHE A 166 -5.53 6.23 -0.17
CA PHE A 166 -4.57 7.19 0.39
C PHE A 166 -3.57 7.67 -0.68
N LYS A 167 -3.17 8.94 -0.57
CA LYS A 167 -2.09 9.53 -1.36
C LYS A 167 -1.16 10.33 -0.47
N LEU A 168 0.09 9.86 -0.39
CA LEU A 168 1.20 10.54 0.25
C LEU A 168 2.10 11.14 -0.83
N LEU A 169 2.34 12.44 -0.75
CA LEU A 169 3.37 13.15 -1.52
C LEU A 169 4.40 13.77 -0.56
N VAL A 170 5.46 14.38 -1.10
CA VAL A 170 6.55 14.94 -0.31
C VAL A 170 6.85 16.34 -0.83
N ASP A 171 6.70 17.33 0.05
CA ASP A 171 7.04 18.73 -0.18
C ASP A 171 6.36 19.31 -1.43
N VAL A 172 5.05 19.11 -1.53
CA VAL A 172 4.23 19.64 -2.64
C VAL A 172 3.19 20.66 -2.16
N PRO A 173 2.84 21.66 -2.98
CA PRO A 173 1.72 22.55 -2.67
C PRO A 173 0.39 21.81 -2.55
N MET A 174 -0.49 22.30 -1.67
CA MET A 174 -1.85 21.76 -1.46
C MET A 174 -2.60 21.50 -2.78
N ILE A 175 -2.53 22.41 -3.75
CA ILE A 175 -3.25 22.26 -5.02
C ILE A 175 -2.76 21.05 -5.82
N GLU A 176 -1.47 20.74 -5.78
CA GLU A 176 -0.92 19.56 -6.44
C GLU A 176 -1.37 18.29 -5.73
N LEU A 177 -1.32 18.27 -4.40
CA LEU A 177 -1.79 17.17 -3.58
C LEU A 177 -3.27 16.83 -3.85
N LEU A 178 -4.13 17.85 -3.88
CA LEU A 178 -5.55 17.68 -4.21
C LEU A 178 -5.75 17.19 -5.66
N ASN A 179 -4.97 17.67 -6.62
CA ASN A 179 -5.05 17.23 -8.01
C ASN A 179 -4.67 15.75 -8.18
N VAL A 180 -3.62 15.29 -7.51
CA VAL A 180 -3.22 13.88 -7.50
C VAL A 180 -4.32 13.02 -6.86
N ALA A 181 -4.91 13.49 -5.77
CA ALA A 181 -5.96 12.78 -5.08
C ALA A 181 -7.25 12.66 -5.92
N LYS A 182 -7.69 13.74 -6.59
CA LYS A 182 -8.83 13.70 -7.52
C LYS A 182 -8.63 12.70 -8.65
N LYS A 183 -7.46 12.70 -9.29
CA LYS A 183 -7.11 11.71 -10.32
C LYS A 183 -7.14 10.28 -9.78
N SER A 184 -6.67 10.09 -8.54
CA SER A 184 -6.70 8.78 -7.88
C SER A 184 -8.11 8.32 -7.56
N LEU A 185 -9.01 9.25 -7.21
CA LEU A 185 -10.40 8.97 -6.90
C LEU A 185 -11.12 8.44 -8.14
N GLU A 186 -11.01 9.16 -9.26
CA GLU A 186 -11.60 8.76 -10.54
C GLU A 186 -11.02 7.43 -11.05
N LYS A 187 -9.68 7.32 -11.08
CA LYS A 187 -8.98 6.14 -11.63
C LYS A 187 -9.35 4.83 -10.93
N ASN A 188 -9.56 4.87 -9.61
CA ASN A 188 -9.83 3.67 -8.82
C ASN A 188 -11.30 3.49 -8.46
N HIS A 189 -12.18 4.36 -8.98
CA HIS A 189 -13.59 4.42 -8.59
C HIS A 189 -13.75 4.48 -7.07
N ALA A 190 -12.83 5.19 -6.38
CA ALA A 190 -12.88 5.31 -4.94
C ALA A 190 -14.00 6.26 -4.52
N ASP A 191 -14.54 6.04 -3.32
CA ASP A 191 -15.54 6.94 -2.73
C ASP A 191 -14.84 8.10 -2.03
N PHE A 192 -13.68 7.82 -1.43
CA PHE A 192 -12.83 8.80 -0.77
C PHE A 192 -11.34 8.59 -1.05
N ILE A 193 -10.60 9.70 -1.11
CA ILE A 193 -9.13 9.69 -1.05
C ILE A 193 -8.68 10.63 0.06
N LEU A 194 -7.90 10.11 1.01
CA LEU A 194 -7.13 10.94 1.93
C LEU A 194 -5.80 11.32 1.28
N ALA A 195 -5.57 12.61 1.14
CA ALA A 195 -4.33 13.17 0.60
C ALA A 195 -3.54 13.86 1.71
N ASN A 196 -2.25 13.54 1.82
CA ASN A 196 -1.38 14.07 2.88
C ASN A 196 0.05 14.28 2.35
N ASP A 197 0.75 15.26 2.93
CA ASP A 197 2.15 15.53 2.63
C ASP A 197 3.05 15.01 3.77
N LEU A 198 4.15 14.34 3.43
CA LEU A 198 5.08 13.77 4.40
C LEU A 198 5.69 14.82 5.34
N THR A 199 5.94 16.03 4.84
CA THR A 199 6.53 17.14 5.62
C THR A 199 5.59 17.65 6.72
N GLU A 200 4.29 17.35 6.62
CA GLU A 200 3.27 17.71 7.61
C GLU A 200 2.98 16.62 8.64
N ILE A 201 3.82 15.57 8.68
CA ILE A 201 3.67 14.42 9.57
C ILE A 201 4.86 14.34 10.53
N TYR A 202 4.65 14.75 11.78
CA TYR A 202 5.67 14.64 12.84
C TYR A 202 5.02 14.55 14.22
N GLY A 203 5.53 13.65 15.06
CA GLY A 203 4.92 13.33 16.36
C GLY A 203 3.43 12.98 16.20
N GLU A 204 2.59 13.74 16.88
CA GLU A 204 1.12 13.60 16.82
C GLU A 204 0.48 14.37 15.65
N LYS A 205 1.18 15.35 15.05
CA LYS A 205 0.68 16.06 13.88
C LYS A 205 0.64 15.12 12.68
N HIS A 206 -0.49 15.15 11.98
CA HIS A 206 -0.71 14.50 10.70
C HIS A 206 -1.82 15.24 9.97
N HIS A 207 -1.44 16.14 9.08
CA HIS A 207 -2.42 16.85 8.26
C HIS A 207 -2.89 15.97 7.09
N GLY A 208 -4.19 15.90 6.86
CA GLY A 208 -4.77 15.16 5.74
C GLY A 208 -6.06 15.78 5.24
N TYR A 209 -6.21 15.76 3.92
CA TYR A 209 -7.38 16.21 3.18
C TYR A 209 -8.18 15.01 2.69
N LEU A 210 -9.38 14.80 3.21
CA LEU A 210 -10.30 13.77 2.73
C LEU A 210 -11.19 14.36 1.64
N ILE A 211 -11.09 13.80 0.44
CA ILE A 211 -11.80 14.27 -0.75
C ILE A 211 -12.78 13.19 -1.18
N ASN A 212 -14.01 13.58 -1.50
CA ASN A 212 -15.06 12.67 -1.97
C ASN A 212 -15.38 12.83 -3.47
N GLN A 213 -16.29 11.99 -3.99
CA GLN A 213 -16.72 12.01 -5.40
C GLN A 213 -17.34 13.34 -5.87
N GLN A 214 -17.92 14.13 -4.97
CA GLN A 214 -18.44 15.47 -5.28
C GLN A 214 -17.35 16.56 -5.17
N GLN A 215 -16.08 16.16 -5.05
CA GLN A 215 -14.92 17.03 -4.85
C GLN A 215 -15.00 17.91 -3.60
N LYS A 216 -15.84 17.55 -2.63
CA LYS A 216 -15.85 18.20 -1.31
C LYS A 216 -14.62 17.75 -0.55
N VAL A 217 -13.95 18.70 0.08
CA VAL A 217 -12.74 18.49 0.86
C VAL A 217 -13.03 18.76 2.32
N LYS A 218 -12.65 17.83 3.18
CA LYS A 218 -12.61 17.97 4.65
C LYS A 218 -11.18 17.75 5.11
N GLU A 219 -10.78 18.38 6.21
CA GLU A 219 -9.41 18.29 6.73
C GLU A 219 -9.40 17.81 8.18
N ALA A 220 -8.27 17.21 8.56
CA ALA A 220 -7.97 16.74 9.90
C ALA A 220 -6.46 16.87 10.15
N HIS A 221 -6.05 17.13 11.40
CA HIS A 221 -4.67 17.51 11.74
C HIS A 221 -3.94 16.49 12.62
N THR A 222 -4.62 15.44 13.07
CA THR A 222 -4.03 14.34 13.83
C THR A 222 -4.49 12.99 13.29
N LYS A 223 -3.78 11.91 13.64
CA LYS A 223 -4.16 10.55 13.21
C LYS A 223 -5.53 10.13 13.75
N THR A 224 -5.86 10.58 14.97
CA THR A 224 -7.15 10.35 15.59
C THR A 224 -8.26 11.13 14.88
N GLU A 225 -8.04 12.41 14.59
CA GLU A 225 -9.01 13.21 13.82
C GLU A 225 -9.24 12.64 12.41
N ILE A 226 -8.18 12.18 11.74
CA ILE A 226 -8.30 11.50 10.43
C ILE A 226 -9.14 10.22 10.56
N ALA A 227 -8.88 9.40 11.59
CA ALA A 227 -9.63 8.17 11.82
C ALA A 227 -11.13 8.44 12.06
N GLU A 228 -11.46 9.40 12.91
CA GLU A 228 -12.85 9.80 13.19
C GLU A 228 -13.52 10.42 11.96
N LEU A 229 -12.80 11.26 11.20
CA LEU A 229 -13.31 11.83 9.96
C LEU A 229 -13.65 10.74 8.94
N ILE A 230 -12.74 9.79 8.71
CA ILE A 230 -12.98 8.66 7.80
C ILE A 230 -14.18 7.84 8.27
N LYS A 231 -14.25 7.50 9.56
CA LYS A 231 -15.38 6.74 10.11
C LYS A 231 -16.70 7.44 9.86
N LYS A 232 -16.77 8.75 10.18
CA LYS A 232 -17.96 9.56 9.98
C LYS A 232 -18.42 9.54 8.52
N GLU A 233 -17.53 9.82 7.57
CA GLU A 233 -17.92 9.86 6.15
C GLU A 233 -18.32 8.49 5.60
N VAL A 234 -17.68 7.41 6.06
CA VAL A 234 -18.02 6.04 5.67
C VAL A 234 -19.42 5.68 6.18
N LEU A 235 -19.71 5.93 7.47
CA LEU A 235 -21.04 5.66 8.04
C LEU A 235 -22.13 6.50 7.37
N GLU A 236 -21.90 7.80 7.16
CA GLU A 236 -22.84 8.67 6.47
C GLU A 236 -23.12 8.26 5.02
N LEU A 237 -22.17 7.60 4.35
CA LEU A 237 -22.36 7.09 3.00
C LEU A 237 -23.07 5.74 3.00
N GLU A 238 -22.75 4.87 3.95
CA GLU A 238 -23.37 3.56 4.10
C GLU A 238 -24.86 3.68 4.46
N GLU A 239 -25.25 4.62 5.33
CA GLU A 239 -26.66 4.91 5.66
C GLU A 239 -27.51 5.39 4.47
N LYS A 240 -26.86 5.86 3.40
CA LYS A 240 -27.55 6.38 2.20
C LYS A 240 -27.67 5.35 1.08
N LYS A 241 -27.03 4.19 1.20
CA LYS A 241 -27.19 3.07 0.26
C LYS A 241 -28.48 2.31 0.54
#